data_AF-A0A933PPB4-F1
#
_entry.id   AF-A0A933PPB4-F1
#
_cell.length_a   1.000
_cell.length_b   1.000
_cell.length_c   1.000
_cell.angle_alpha   90.00
_cell.angle_beta   90.00
_cell.angle_gamma   90.00
#
_symmetry.space_group_name_H-M   'P 1'
#
loop_
_entity.id
_entity.type
_entity.pdbx_description
1 polymer ?
#
loop_
_entity_poly.entity_id
_entity_poly.type
_entity_poly.pdbx_seq_one_letter_code
_entity_poly.pdbx_strand_id
1 'polypeptide(L)'
;MAGAAEKKAPAAQGPKIDPKAVRVMSLTASTSDCIGDPKTPLCAVETVMACMLRRDMNLCRRAGVDEVALAPPLDPNDTYQMPYRVLRQRLYRKQDIPKDLRDVDWLKPGYVEVVISEPDPDTGSYAEGDKRTFMVKPVNGKWEVTTWAVWGAD
;
A
#
# COMPACT_ATOMS: atom_id res chain seq x y z
N MET A 1 -46.29 -12.93 18.19
CA MET A 1 -45.15 -11.99 18.14
C MET A 1 -44.34 -12.34 16.91
N ALA A 2 -44.39 -11.53 15.85
CA ALA A 2 -43.62 -11.74 14.63
C ALA A 2 -42.49 -10.70 14.61
N GLY A 3 -41.25 -11.16 14.65
CA GLY A 3 -40.05 -10.32 14.56
C GLY A 3 -39.90 -9.76 13.16
N ALA A 4 -39.68 -8.45 13.06
CA ALA A 4 -39.35 -7.79 11.80
C ALA A 4 -37.92 -8.17 11.39
N ALA A 5 -37.77 -8.71 10.18
CA ALA A 5 -36.47 -8.89 9.57
C ALA A 5 -35.89 -7.53 9.17
N GLU A 6 -34.75 -7.15 9.75
CA GLU A 6 -33.97 -6.01 9.30
C GLU A 6 -33.45 -6.26 7.88
N LYS A 7 -33.89 -5.42 6.94
CA LYS A 7 -33.34 -5.40 5.58
C LYS A 7 -31.91 -4.84 5.65
N LYS A 8 -30.93 -5.72 5.47
CA LYS A 8 -29.52 -5.34 5.24
C LYS A 8 -29.48 -4.43 4.02
N ALA A 9 -29.03 -3.19 4.21
CA ALA A 9 -28.87 -2.25 3.10
C ALA A 9 -27.90 -2.83 2.05
N PRO A 10 -28.15 -2.65 0.74
CA PRO A 10 -27.25 -3.13 -0.29
C PRO A 10 -25.88 -2.45 -0.12
N ALA A 11 -24.82 -3.26 -0.14
CA ALA A 11 -23.46 -2.77 -0.06
C ALA A 11 -23.27 -1.67 -1.13
N ALA A 12 -22.86 -0.47 -0.69
CA ALA A 12 -22.53 0.61 -1.60
C ALA A 12 -21.46 0.09 -2.57
N GLN A 13 -21.82 -0.01 -3.85
CA GLN A 13 -20.89 -0.40 -4.90
C GLN A 13 -19.75 0.64 -4.87
N GLY A 14 -18.56 0.19 -4.48
CA GLY A 14 -17.37 1.03 -4.48
C GLY A 14 -17.14 1.65 -5.87
N PRO A 15 -16.33 2.71 -5.97
CA PRO A 15 -16.08 3.38 -7.24
C PRO A 15 -15.66 2.37 -8.32
N LYS A 16 -16.29 2.48 -9.50
CA LYS A 16 -16.06 1.63 -10.67
C LYS A 16 -14.57 1.69 -11.06
N ILE A 17 -13.90 0.54 -11.08
CA ILE A 17 -12.45 0.45 -11.20
C ILE A 17 -12.00 0.34 -12.68
N ASP A 18 -11.00 1.13 -13.08
CA ASP A 18 -10.37 1.04 -14.41
C ASP A 18 -9.35 -0.11 -14.45
N PRO A 19 -9.53 -1.14 -15.29
CA PRO A 19 -8.56 -2.23 -15.46
C PRO A 19 -7.17 -1.75 -15.90
N LYS A 20 -7.08 -0.61 -16.60
CA LYS A 20 -5.79 -0.01 -17.02
C LYS A 20 -5.00 0.58 -15.86
N ALA A 21 -5.60 0.71 -14.68
CA ALA A 21 -4.92 1.18 -13.48
C ALA A 21 -4.19 0.05 -12.71
N VAL A 22 -4.28 -1.20 -13.17
CA VAL A 22 -3.54 -2.33 -12.57
C VAL A 22 -2.06 -2.21 -12.91
N ARG A 23 -1.23 -2.25 -11.88
CA ARG A 23 0.22 -2.42 -11.95
C ARG A 23 0.58 -3.84 -11.52
N VAL A 24 1.69 -4.35 -12.01
CA VAL A 24 2.17 -5.69 -11.66
C VAL A 24 3.65 -5.60 -11.32
N MET A 25 4.05 -6.30 -10.26
CA MET A 25 5.46 -6.54 -9.95
C MET A 25 5.72 -8.03 -9.71
N SER A 26 6.94 -8.47 -10.01
CA SER A 26 7.44 -9.82 -9.76
C SER A 26 8.81 -9.76 -9.07
N LEU A 27 9.42 -10.93 -8.90
CA LEU A 27 10.78 -11.04 -8.36
C LEU A 27 11.83 -10.27 -9.17
N THR A 28 11.62 -10.12 -10.48
CA THR A 28 12.63 -9.55 -11.39
C THR A 28 12.11 -8.41 -12.27
N ALA A 29 10.79 -8.25 -12.40
CA ALA A 29 10.17 -7.27 -13.29
C ALA A 29 9.11 -6.44 -12.58
N SER A 30 8.70 -5.35 -13.22
CA SER A 30 7.63 -4.46 -12.76
C SER A 30 7.10 -3.63 -13.92
N THR A 31 5.82 -3.28 -13.89
CA THR A 31 5.23 -2.27 -14.78
C THR A 31 5.41 -0.84 -14.27
N SER A 32 5.94 -0.67 -13.06
CA SER A 32 6.32 0.62 -12.49
C SER A 32 7.82 0.88 -12.62
N ASP A 33 8.18 2.06 -13.12
CA ASP A 33 9.54 2.58 -13.23
C ASP A 33 10.09 3.16 -11.91
N CYS A 34 9.30 3.16 -10.84
CA CYS A 34 9.66 3.78 -9.57
C CYS A 34 10.65 2.98 -8.70
N ILE A 35 10.74 1.66 -8.90
CA ILE A 35 11.36 0.76 -7.92
C ILE A 35 12.85 1.07 -7.78
N GLY A 36 13.26 1.41 -6.57
CA GLY A 36 14.65 1.74 -6.24
C GLY A 36 15.01 3.22 -6.36
N ASP A 37 14.07 4.08 -6.77
CA ASP A 37 14.26 5.54 -6.87
C ASP A 37 13.10 6.30 -6.20
N PRO A 38 13.11 6.45 -4.86
CA PRO A 38 11.98 6.96 -4.08
C PRO A 38 11.87 8.50 -4.13
N LYS A 39 11.80 9.08 -5.34
CA LYS A 39 11.65 10.53 -5.58
C LYS A 39 10.23 11.05 -5.39
N THR A 40 9.25 10.14 -5.33
CA THR A 40 7.84 10.48 -5.06
C THR A 40 7.30 9.58 -3.94
N PRO A 41 6.19 9.97 -3.28
CA PRO A 41 5.58 9.12 -2.25
C PRO A 41 5.20 7.74 -2.78
N LEU A 42 4.63 7.67 -3.99
CA LEU A 42 4.28 6.40 -4.63
C LEU A 42 5.54 5.58 -4.93
N CYS A 43 6.62 6.21 -5.41
CA CYS A 43 7.84 5.48 -5.68
C CYS A 43 8.49 4.90 -4.41
N ALA A 44 8.38 5.58 -3.27
CA ALA A 44 8.82 5.03 -1.99
C ALA A 44 8.01 3.78 -1.61
N VAL A 45 6.68 3.83 -1.76
CA VAL A 45 5.79 2.68 -1.48
C VAL A 45 6.11 1.50 -2.39
N GLU A 46 6.20 1.72 -3.70
CA GLU A 46 6.51 0.66 -4.65
C GLU A 46 7.91 0.08 -4.43
N THR A 47 8.86 0.89 -3.96
CA THR A 47 10.19 0.42 -3.56
C THR A 47 10.13 -0.49 -2.31
N VAL A 48 9.32 -0.15 -1.30
CA VAL A 48 9.12 -1.02 -0.12
C VAL A 48 8.39 -2.31 -0.50
N MET A 49 7.34 -2.24 -1.33
CA MET A 49 6.63 -3.42 -1.83
C MET A 49 7.58 -4.36 -2.58
N ALA A 50 8.41 -3.80 -3.47
CA ALA A 50 9.42 -4.57 -4.19
C ALA A 50 10.48 -5.14 -3.24
N CYS A 51 10.89 -4.41 -2.20
CA CYS A 51 11.78 -4.95 -1.18
C CYS A 51 11.18 -6.20 -0.52
N MET A 52 9.93 -6.13 -0.05
CA MET A 52 9.28 -7.24 0.64
C MET A 52 9.10 -8.45 -0.28
N LEU A 53 8.67 -8.20 -1.51
CA LEU A 53 8.49 -9.24 -2.52
C LEU A 53 9.82 -9.92 -2.88
N ARG A 54 10.86 -9.13 -3.14
CA ARG A 54 12.17 -9.62 -3.61
C ARG A 54 13.13 -10.00 -2.48
N ARG A 55 12.73 -9.75 -1.22
CA ARG A 55 13.55 -9.92 -0.03
C ARG A 55 14.91 -9.17 -0.14
N ASP A 56 14.91 -7.97 -0.72
CA ASP A 56 16.13 -7.17 -0.97
C ASP A 56 16.24 -5.98 -0.01
N MET A 57 17.07 -6.12 1.03
CA MET A 57 17.30 -5.06 2.02
C MET A 57 17.88 -3.77 1.43
N ASN A 58 18.55 -3.80 0.28
CA ASN A 58 19.02 -2.56 -0.36
C ASN A 58 17.85 -1.72 -0.88
N LEU A 59 16.78 -2.36 -1.36
CA LEU A 59 15.55 -1.65 -1.72
C LEU A 59 14.85 -1.10 -0.47
N CYS A 60 14.75 -1.88 0.61
CA CYS A 60 14.13 -1.42 1.86
C CYS A 60 14.81 -0.14 2.39
N ARG A 61 16.15 -0.14 2.50
CA ARG A 61 16.91 1.00 3.01
C ARG A 61 16.76 2.25 2.14
N ARG A 62 16.63 2.09 0.81
CA ARG A 62 16.39 3.25 -0.09
C ARG A 62 15.11 3.99 0.28
N ALA A 63 14.07 3.24 0.68
CA ALA A 63 12.78 3.78 1.08
C ALA A 63 12.63 3.98 2.60
N GLY A 64 13.72 3.96 3.36
CA GLY A 64 13.74 4.29 4.80
C GLY A 64 13.30 3.16 5.74
N VAL A 65 13.29 1.92 5.27
CA VAL A 65 13.02 0.74 6.09
C VAL A 65 14.34 0.03 6.40
N ASP A 66 14.86 0.23 7.61
CA ASP A 66 16.17 -0.32 8.00
C ASP A 66 16.08 -1.70 8.66
N GLU A 67 14.95 -1.97 9.33
CA GLU A 67 14.71 -3.20 10.08
C GLU A 67 13.35 -3.78 9.71
N VAL A 68 13.35 -4.86 8.94
CA VAL A 68 12.14 -5.64 8.64
C VAL A 68 12.49 -7.11 8.65
N ALA A 69 11.65 -7.91 9.31
CA ALA A 69 11.75 -9.36 9.27
C ALA A 69 11.29 -9.84 7.88
N LEU A 70 12.24 -10.04 6.98
CA LEU A 70 11.97 -10.69 5.71
C LEU A 70 11.92 -12.20 5.92
N ALA A 71 10.94 -12.84 5.28
CA ALA A 71 10.95 -14.29 5.11
C ALA A 71 12.24 -14.72 4.37
N PRO A 72 12.61 -16.03 4.35
CA PRO A 72 13.78 -16.56 3.59
C PRO A 72 13.77 -16.10 2.12
N PRO A 73 14.78 -16.24 1.25
CA PRO A 73 14.64 -15.89 -0.18
C PRO A 73 13.55 -16.72 -0.92
N LEU A 74 12.89 -16.15 -1.94
CA LEU A 74 12.01 -16.93 -2.85
C LEU A 74 12.88 -17.62 -3.93
N ASP A 75 12.37 -18.68 -4.55
CA ASP A 75 13.03 -19.29 -5.73
C ASP A 75 13.07 -18.24 -6.85
N PRO A 76 14.25 -17.91 -7.41
CA PRO A 76 14.33 -16.94 -8.51
C PRO A 76 13.57 -17.36 -9.77
N ASN A 77 13.22 -18.64 -9.92
CA ASN A 77 12.40 -19.16 -11.01
C ASN A 77 10.89 -19.09 -10.71
N ASP A 78 10.51 -18.59 -9.52
CA ASP A 78 9.11 -18.38 -9.18
C ASP A 78 8.48 -17.35 -10.12
N THR A 79 7.37 -17.73 -10.74
CA THR A 79 6.60 -16.89 -11.65
C THR A 79 5.58 -16.01 -10.93
N TYR A 80 5.63 -15.95 -9.59
CA TYR A 80 4.71 -15.16 -8.80
C TYR A 80 4.67 -13.69 -9.26
N GLN A 81 3.46 -13.21 -9.45
CA GLN A 81 3.15 -11.83 -9.80
C GLN A 81 2.24 -11.26 -8.73
N MET A 82 2.58 -10.07 -8.27
CA MET A 82 1.76 -9.28 -7.34
C MET A 82 1.09 -8.15 -8.13
N PRO A 83 -0.15 -8.37 -8.62
CA PRO A 83 -0.96 -7.30 -9.18
C PRO A 83 -1.47 -6.38 -8.06
N TYR A 84 -1.48 -5.07 -8.30
CA TYR A 84 -2.01 -4.10 -7.35
C TYR A 84 -2.54 -2.86 -8.07
N ARG A 85 -3.29 -2.03 -7.34
CA ARG A 85 -3.83 -0.75 -7.83
C ARG A 85 -3.54 0.35 -6.83
N VAL A 86 -3.29 1.56 -7.31
CA VAL A 86 -3.22 2.76 -6.46
C VAL A 86 -4.63 3.33 -6.32
N LEU A 87 -5.16 3.32 -5.09
CA LEU A 87 -6.52 3.81 -4.80
C LEU A 87 -6.52 5.29 -4.43
N ARG A 88 -5.52 5.72 -3.66
CA ARG A 88 -5.47 7.09 -3.13
C ARG A 88 -4.04 7.52 -2.86
N GLN A 89 -3.77 8.80 -3.12
CA GLN A 89 -2.60 9.50 -2.60
C GLN A 89 -3.07 10.83 -1.99
N ARG A 90 -2.86 11.03 -0.69
CA ARG A 90 -3.36 12.21 0.05
C ARG A 90 -2.25 12.87 0.85
N LEU A 91 -2.00 14.16 0.57
CA LEU A 91 -1.16 15.01 1.41
C LEU A 91 -1.94 15.44 2.66
N TYR A 92 -1.39 15.18 3.85
CA TYR A 92 -1.94 15.70 5.09
C TYR A 92 -1.52 17.14 5.34
N ARG A 93 -2.49 18.04 5.40
CA ARG A 93 -2.31 19.41 5.88
C ARG A 93 -2.61 19.44 7.38
N LYS A 94 -2.22 20.54 8.05
CA LYS A 94 -2.44 20.70 9.50
C LYS A 94 -3.90 20.51 9.91
N GLN A 95 -4.84 20.97 9.09
CA GLN A 95 -6.28 20.83 9.32
C GLN A 95 -6.83 19.42 9.07
N ASP A 96 -6.11 18.57 8.32
CA ASP A 96 -6.53 17.20 8.03
C ASP A 96 -6.25 16.23 9.18
N ILE A 97 -5.45 16.65 10.18
CA ILE A 97 -5.01 15.80 11.28
C ILE A 97 -5.93 16.02 12.49
N PRO A 98 -6.67 14.97 12.93
CA PRO A 98 -7.48 15.01 14.15
C PRO A 98 -6.68 15.51 15.36
N LYS A 99 -7.32 16.26 16.26
CA LYS A 99 -6.63 16.93 17.38
C LYS A 99 -5.87 15.94 18.26
N ASP A 100 -6.46 14.77 18.50
CA ASP A 100 -5.94 13.63 19.25
C ASP A 100 -4.75 12.91 18.57
N LEU A 101 -4.58 13.09 17.26
CA LEU A 101 -3.48 12.49 16.49
C LEU A 101 -2.35 13.47 16.16
N ARG A 102 -2.34 14.70 16.72
CA ARG A 102 -1.31 15.70 16.37
C ARG A 102 0.07 15.41 16.95
N ASP A 103 0.11 14.71 18.08
CA ASP A 103 1.35 14.49 18.82
C ASP A 103 2.04 13.17 18.45
N VAL A 104 1.41 12.31 17.64
CA VAL A 104 2.01 11.03 17.20
C VAL A 104 3.06 11.22 16.12
N ASP A 105 4.12 10.42 16.12
CA ASP A 105 5.26 10.59 15.20
C ASP A 105 4.99 10.06 13.78
N TRP A 106 4.01 9.18 13.62
CA TRP A 106 3.70 8.52 12.35
C TRP A 106 2.75 9.32 11.44
N LEU A 107 2.20 10.45 11.92
CA LEU A 107 1.31 11.32 11.15
C LEU A 107 1.57 12.79 11.46
N LYS A 108 2.22 13.50 10.53
CA LYS A 108 2.51 14.94 10.64
C LYS A 108 2.09 15.69 9.37
N PRO A 109 1.90 17.03 9.44
CA PRO A 109 1.68 17.83 8.24
C PRO A 109 2.83 17.64 7.23
N GLY A 110 2.49 17.54 5.96
CA GLY A 110 3.46 17.25 4.89
C GLY A 110 3.65 15.77 4.60
N TYR A 111 3.13 14.87 5.46
CA TYR A 111 3.15 13.44 5.19
C TYR A 111 2.10 13.11 4.13
N VAL A 112 2.35 12.03 3.40
CA VAL A 112 1.47 11.54 2.35
C VAL A 112 0.99 10.15 2.72
N GLU A 113 -0.32 9.98 2.68
CA GLU A 113 -0.96 8.67 2.67
C GLU A 113 -0.94 8.12 1.25
N VAL A 114 -0.55 6.87 1.07
CA VAL A 114 -0.75 6.12 -0.18
C VAL A 114 -1.55 4.87 0.16
N VAL A 115 -2.69 4.70 -0.49
CA VAL A 115 -3.53 3.51 -0.33
C VAL A 115 -3.45 2.71 -1.62
N ILE A 116 -3.10 1.44 -1.49
CA ILE A 116 -3.17 0.47 -2.58
C ILE A 116 -4.19 -0.62 -2.26
N SER A 117 -4.59 -1.36 -3.29
CA SER A 117 -5.25 -2.64 -3.11
C SER A 117 -4.59 -3.73 -3.93
N GLU A 118 -4.57 -4.92 -3.37
CA GLU A 118 -4.26 -6.17 -4.04
C GLU A 118 -5.59 -6.90 -4.30
N PRO A 119 -5.70 -7.74 -5.34
CA PRO A 119 -6.86 -8.61 -5.47
C PRO A 119 -6.82 -9.68 -4.39
N ASP A 120 -7.98 -10.16 -3.99
CA ASP A 120 -8.13 -11.35 -3.18
C ASP A 120 -7.44 -12.55 -3.88
N PRO A 121 -6.63 -13.34 -3.15
CA PRO A 121 -5.81 -14.39 -3.76
C PRO A 121 -6.64 -15.55 -4.33
N ASP A 122 -7.84 -15.80 -3.80
CA ASP A 122 -8.67 -16.94 -4.20
C ASP A 122 -9.59 -16.59 -5.37
N THR A 123 -10.12 -15.38 -5.37
CA THR A 123 -11.12 -14.90 -6.34
C THR A 123 -10.55 -14.00 -7.43
N GLY A 124 -9.36 -13.43 -7.21
CA GLY A 124 -8.80 -12.37 -8.04
C GLY A 124 -9.57 -11.04 -7.96
N SER A 125 -10.53 -10.92 -7.02
CA SER A 125 -11.41 -9.76 -6.88
C SER A 125 -10.76 -8.65 -6.07
N TYR A 126 -10.76 -7.43 -6.61
CA TYR A 126 -10.33 -6.24 -5.85
C TYR A 126 -11.42 -5.68 -4.93
N ALA A 127 -12.66 -6.14 -5.06
CA ALA A 127 -13.73 -5.72 -4.16
C ALA A 127 -13.56 -6.36 -2.78
N GLU A 128 -13.01 -7.57 -2.77
CA GLU A 128 -12.80 -8.42 -1.59
C GLU A 128 -11.32 -8.46 -1.18
N GLY A 129 -10.41 -7.97 -2.02
CA GLY A 129 -8.99 -8.00 -1.76
C GLY A 129 -8.49 -7.01 -0.71
N ASP A 130 -7.28 -7.29 -0.23
CA ASP A 130 -6.61 -6.52 0.80
C ASP A 130 -6.32 -5.08 0.37
N LYS A 131 -6.47 -4.16 1.33
CA LYS A 131 -6.00 -2.78 1.20
C LYS A 131 -4.80 -2.56 2.08
N ARG A 132 -3.76 -1.94 1.54
CA ARG A 132 -2.62 -1.46 2.33
C ARG A 132 -2.57 0.05 2.30
N THR A 133 -2.45 0.63 3.49
CA THR A 133 -2.22 2.06 3.66
C THR A 133 -0.78 2.25 4.10
N PHE A 134 -0.06 3.11 3.40
CA PHE A 134 1.31 3.53 3.72
C PHE A 134 1.30 5.00 4.12
N MET A 135 2.04 5.32 5.17
CA MET A 135 2.39 6.70 5.53
C MET A 135 3.81 6.98 5.06
N VAL A 136 3.99 8.09 4.35
CA VAL A 136 5.25 8.44 3.69
C VAL A 136 5.63 9.87 4.07
N LYS A 137 6.90 10.10 4.40
CA LYS A 137 7.44 11.42 4.74
C LYS A 137 8.53 11.85 3.77
N PRO A 138 8.71 13.16 3.53
CA PRO A 138 9.87 13.66 2.82
C PRO A 138 11.09 13.70 3.74
N VAL A 139 12.25 13.26 3.24
CA VAL A 139 13.56 13.30 3.93
C VAL A 139 14.64 13.65 2.91
N ASN A 140 15.32 14.78 3.08
CA ASN A 140 16.48 15.17 2.25
C ASN A 140 16.27 15.02 0.73
N GLY A 141 15.10 15.42 0.22
CA GLY A 141 14.78 15.36 -1.22
C GLY A 141 14.33 13.99 -1.75
N LYS A 142 14.24 12.97 -0.89
CA LYS A 142 13.60 11.68 -1.18
C LYS A 142 12.37 11.47 -0.28
N TRP A 143 11.64 10.38 -0.53
CA TRP A 143 10.51 9.95 0.27
C TRP A 143 10.82 8.64 0.99
N GLU A 144 10.38 8.52 2.23
CA GLU A 144 10.58 7.35 3.07
C GLU A 144 9.25 6.88 3.67
N VAL A 145 9.02 5.58 3.70
CA VAL A 145 7.85 4.98 4.35
C VAL A 145 8.09 4.96 5.86
N THR A 146 7.15 5.49 6.63
CA THR A 146 7.23 5.52 8.10
C THR A 146 6.50 4.38 8.76
N THR A 147 5.35 4.00 8.20
CA THR A 147 4.51 2.91 8.70
C THR A 147 3.56 2.44 7.61
N TRP A 148 3.03 1.24 7.76
CA TRP A 148 1.96 0.71 6.93
C TRP A 148 1.00 -0.14 7.75
N ALA A 149 -0.22 -0.29 7.24
CA ALA A 149 -1.24 -1.14 7.79
C ALA A 149 -1.99 -1.86 6.68
N VAL A 150 -2.38 -3.11 6.94
CA VAL A 150 -3.25 -3.92 6.08
C VAL A 150 -4.65 -3.86 6.67
N TRP A 151 -5.67 -3.73 5.82
CA TRP A 151 -7.07 -3.69 6.20
C TRP A 151 -7.86 -4.57 5.23
N GLY A 152 -8.85 -5.30 5.74
CA GLY A 152 -9.68 -6.20 4.94
C GLY A 152 -9.22 -7.65 4.90
N ALA A 153 -8.16 -8.00 5.66
CA ALA A 153 -7.83 -9.38 5.96
C ALA A 153 -8.78 -9.87 7.09
N ASP A 154 -9.78 -10.67 6.70
CA ASP A 154 -10.68 -11.36 7.64
C ASP A 154 -10.03 -12.63 8.23
#